data_AF-A0A919VT26-F1
#
_entry.id   AF-A0A919VT26-F1
#
_cell.length_a   1.000
_cell.length_b   1.000
_cell.length_c   1.000
_cell.angle_alpha   90.00
_cell.angle_beta   90.00
_cell.angle_gamma   90.00
#
_symmetry.space_group_name_H-M   'P 1'
#
loop_
_entity.id
_entity.type
_entity.pdbx_description
1 polymer ?
#
loop_
_entity_poly.entity_id
_entity_poly.type
_entity_poly.pdbx_seq_one_letter_code
_entity_poly.pdbx_strand_id
1 'polypeptide(L)'
;MLLLGRLDDRGRLLCYVARTVPLTLSQRQEFGRMLAAADDAPPWPQPLPAAWSGQLDRREPQPYVQVAPLLVVEIVVDQAYERGRYRHPVRHLRLRPDLAPDDVESWRPSGPR
;
A
#
# COMPACT_ATOMS: atom_id res chain seq x y z
N MET A 1 -9.63 4.78 -0.10
CA MET A 1 -8.81 3.59 -0.38
C MET A 1 -7.41 3.85 0.13
N LEU A 2 -6.61 2.81 0.38
CA LEU A 2 -5.20 2.93 0.72
C LEU A 2 -4.34 2.33 -0.39
N LEU A 3 -3.12 2.85 -0.49
CA LEU A 3 -2.03 2.28 -1.28
C LEU A 3 -1.11 1.55 -0.32
N LEU A 4 -0.73 0.33 -0.69
CA LEU A 4 0.03 -0.57 0.15
C LEU A 4 1.39 -0.82 -0.47
N GLY A 5 2.40 -0.86 0.37
CA GLY A 5 3.75 -1.24 -0.01
C GLY A 5 4.36 -2.26 0.93
N ARG A 6 5.48 -2.82 0.50
CA ARG A 6 6.40 -3.61 1.33
C ARG A 6 7.79 -3.01 1.17
N LEU A 7 8.58 -3.01 2.24
CA LEU A 7 9.96 -2.57 2.15
C LEU A 7 10.77 -3.51 1.28
N ASP A 8 11.74 -2.98 0.53
CA ASP A 8 12.70 -3.79 -0.21
C ASP A 8 13.58 -4.62 0.73
N ASP A 9 14.40 -5.50 0.15
CA ASP A 9 15.32 -6.37 0.90
C ASP A 9 16.34 -5.62 1.76
N ARG A 10 16.50 -4.31 1.53
CA ARG A 10 17.40 -3.43 2.27
C ARG A 10 16.68 -2.56 3.30
N GLY A 11 15.35 -2.63 3.41
CA GLY A 11 14.56 -1.79 4.29
C GLY A 11 14.51 -0.31 3.88
N ARG A 12 14.88 0.04 2.64
CA ARG A 12 15.10 1.43 2.23
C ARG A 12 13.99 1.99 1.33
N LEU A 13 13.42 1.14 0.49
CA LEU A 13 12.43 1.57 -0.50
C LEU A 13 11.10 0.88 -0.23
N LEU A 14 10.01 1.65 -0.26
CA LEU A 14 8.67 1.09 -0.20
C LEU A 14 8.22 0.68 -1.60
N CYS A 15 8.21 -0.62 -1.90
CA CYS A 15 7.74 -1.16 -3.16
C CYS A 15 6.22 -1.31 -3.15
N TYR A 16 5.53 -0.74 -4.14
CA TYR A 16 4.07 -0.84 -4.28
C TYR A 16 3.62 -2.29 -4.49
N VAL A 17 2.67 -2.76 -3.67
CA VAL A 17 2.15 -4.14 -3.74
C VAL A 17 0.67 -4.22 -4.06
N ALA A 18 -0.14 -3.25 -3.66
CA ALA A 18 -1.60 -3.30 -3.87
C ALA A 18 -2.28 -1.97 -3.57
N ARG A 19 -3.53 -1.88 -3.99
CA ARG A 19 -4.51 -0.92 -3.48
C ARG A 19 -5.62 -1.64 -2.74
N THR A 20 -6.21 -1.01 -1.73
CA THR A 20 -7.41 -1.56 -1.11
C THR A 20 -8.66 -1.24 -1.94
N VAL A 21 -9.72 -2.02 -1.75
CA VAL A 21 -11.09 -1.55 -2.02
C VAL A 21 -11.40 -0.29 -1.18
N PRO A 22 -12.49 0.46 -1.48
CA PRO A 22 -12.95 1.52 -0.60
C PRO A 22 -13.13 1.02 0.84
N LEU A 23 -12.55 1.74 1.80
CA LEU A 23 -12.67 1.44 3.22
C LEU A 23 -14.05 1.82 3.74
N THR A 24 -14.54 1.13 4.76
CA THR A 24 -15.76 1.55 5.48
C THR A 24 -15.55 2.86 6.24
N LEU A 25 -16.62 3.51 6.70
CA LEU A 25 -16.51 4.75 7.47
C LEU A 25 -15.69 4.56 8.76
N SER A 26 -15.95 3.47 9.48
CA SER A 26 -15.23 3.15 10.72
C SER A 26 -13.74 2.93 10.47
N GLN A 27 -13.37 2.18 9.41
CA GLN A 27 -11.97 2.01 9.02
C GLN A 27 -11.31 3.36 8.68
N ARG A 28 -12.00 4.22 7.90
CA ARG A 28 -11.45 5.55 7.59
C ARG A 28 -11.20 6.39 8.84
N GLN A 29 -12.08 6.33 9.83
CA GLN A 29 -11.90 7.05 11.10
C GLN A 29 -10.74 6.48 11.92
N GLU A 30 -10.57 5.16 11.94
CA GLU A 30 -9.45 4.48 12.59
C GLU A 30 -8.11 4.91 11.97
N PHE A 31 -7.98 4.80 10.64
CA PHE A 31 -6.79 5.25 9.92
C PHE A 31 -6.54 6.74 10.07
N GLY A 32 -7.59 7.58 10.01
CA GLY A 32 -7.46 9.02 10.13
C GLY A 32 -6.89 9.49 11.47
N ARG A 33 -6.96 8.67 12.52
CA ARG A 33 -6.34 8.95 13.83
C ARG A 33 -4.88 8.50 13.93
N MET A 34 -4.45 7.58 13.08
CA MET A 34 -3.14 6.91 13.20
C MET A 34 -2.17 7.31 12.09
N LEU A 35 -2.67 7.73 10.93
CA LEU A 35 -1.84 8.17 9.83
C LEU A 35 -1.14 9.49 10.17
N ALA A 36 0.18 9.48 10.08
CA ALA A 36 1.01 10.67 10.08
C ALA A 36 1.31 11.12 8.65
N ALA A 37 1.46 12.42 8.44
CA ALA A 37 1.98 12.95 7.17
C ALA A 37 3.37 12.35 6.88
N ALA A 38 3.69 12.16 5.60
CA ALA A 38 5.06 11.82 5.22
C ALA A 38 5.99 13.01 5.49
N ASP A 39 7.24 12.73 5.87
CA ASP A 39 8.32 13.71 5.87
C ASP A 39 8.73 14.06 4.42
N ASP A 40 9.78 14.86 4.24
CA ASP A 40 10.25 15.35 2.93
C ASP A 40 10.65 14.26 1.91
N ALA A 41 10.65 12.98 2.33
CA ALA A 41 10.90 11.82 1.49
C ALA A 41 9.59 11.08 1.16
N PRO A 42 8.97 11.35 0.00
CA PRO A 42 7.74 10.68 -0.38
C PRO A 42 7.96 9.19 -0.65
N PRO A 43 7.04 8.30 -0.22
CA PRO A 43 7.21 6.87 -0.41
C PRO A 43 7.15 6.44 -1.88
N TRP A 44 6.47 7.23 -2.73
CA TRP A 44 6.27 6.99 -4.16
C TRP A 44 6.23 8.30 -4.94
N PRO A 45 6.35 8.27 -6.29
CA PRO A 45 6.20 9.47 -7.11
C PRO A 45 4.85 10.16 -6.92
N GLN A 46 4.87 11.49 -6.90
CA GLN A 46 3.67 12.34 -6.93
C GLN A 46 3.71 13.25 -8.17
N PRO A 47 2.72 13.17 -9.06
CA PRO A 47 1.53 12.31 -9.00
C PRO A 47 1.84 10.82 -9.23
N LEU A 48 0.95 9.95 -8.75
CA LEU A 48 1.09 8.50 -8.93
C LEU A 48 0.99 8.13 -10.41
N PRO A 49 1.83 7.21 -10.90
CA PRO A 49 1.71 6.71 -12.26
C PRO A 49 0.32 6.12 -12.52
N ALA A 50 -0.31 6.49 -13.64
CA ALA A 50 -1.65 6.01 -14.00
C ALA A 50 -1.76 4.48 -14.02
N ALA A 51 -0.68 3.80 -14.46
CA ALA A 51 -0.56 2.35 -14.49
C ALA A 51 -0.73 1.68 -13.11
N TRP A 52 -0.56 2.40 -12.00
CA TRP A 52 -0.73 1.85 -10.65
C TRP A 52 -2.18 1.92 -10.16
N SER A 53 -2.98 2.82 -10.73
CA SER A 53 -4.39 2.99 -10.36
C SER A 53 -5.27 1.82 -10.82
N GLY A 54 -4.81 1.02 -11.79
CA GLY A 54 -5.58 -0.11 -12.35
C GLY A 54 -6.91 0.31 -12.99
N GLN A 55 -7.09 1.60 -13.31
CA GLN A 55 -8.27 2.11 -14.00
C GLN A 55 -7.96 2.19 -15.50
N LEU A 56 -8.62 1.35 -16.30
CA LEU A 56 -8.39 1.27 -17.75
C LEU A 56 -8.74 2.57 -18.47
N ASP A 57 -9.75 3.28 -17.96
CA ASP A 57 -10.30 4.51 -18.56
C ASP A 57 -9.60 5.78 -18.07
N ARG A 58 -8.72 5.68 -17.06
CA ARG A 58 -8.04 6.83 -16.46
C ARG A 58 -6.53 6.72 -16.66
N ARG A 59 -6.05 7.40 -17.69
CA ARG A 59 -4.64 7.37 -18.13
C ARG A 59 -3.78 8.48 -17.52
N GLU A 60 -4.38 9.39 -16.78
CA GLU A 60 -3.70 10.55 -16.18
C GLU A 60 -3.11 10.17 -14.80
N PRO A 61 -1.86 10.61 -14.50
CA PRO A 61 -1.30 10.49 -13.17
C PRO A 61 -2.23 11.07 -12.10
N GLN A 62 -2.36 10.40 -10.96
CA GLN A 62 -3.33 10.78 -9.92
C GLN A 62 -2.63 11.35 -8.68
N PRO A 63 -3.11 12.46 -8.10
CA PRO A 63 -2.63 12.90 -6.81
C PRO A 63 -3.04 11.90 -5.72
N TYR A 64 -2.24 11.83 -4.66
CA TYR A 64 -2.56 11.09 -3.44
C TYR A 64 -2.03 11.82 -2.23
N VAL A 65 -2.59 11.49 -1.06
CA VAL A 65 -2.09 12.01 0.22
C VAL A 65 -0.94 11.12 0.66
N GLN A 66 0.23 11.72 0.82
CA GLN A 66 1.44 11.05 1.28
C GLN A 66 1.43 10.92 2.80
N VAL A 67 1.74 9.72 3.28
CA VAL A 67 1.73 9.37 4.70
C VAL A 67 3.01 8.62 5.05
N ALA A 68 3.46 8.75 6.30
CA ALA A 68 4.59 7.99 6.80
C ALA A 68 4.26 6.48 6.74
N PRO A 69 5.13 5.63 6.14
CA PRO A 69 4.84 4.21 5.93
C PRO A 69 5.10 3.36 7.20
N LEU A 70 4.56 3.81 8.33
CA LEU A 70 4.80 3.22 9.66
C LEU A 70 3.73 2.19 10.07
N LEU A 71 2.55 2.24 9.44
CA LEU A 71 1.43 1.39 9.80
C LEU A 71 1.45 0.07 9.01
N VAL A 72 1.39 -1.05 9.72
CA VAL A 72 1.21 -2.38 9.12
C VAL A 72 -0.26 -2.77 9.14
N VAL A 73 -0.73 -3.32 8.03
CA VAL A 73 -2.10 -3.83 7.87
C VAL A 73 -2.10 -5.27 7.42
N GLU A 74 -3.06 -6.04 7.94
CA GLU A 74 -3.38 -7.36 7.44
C GLU A 74 -4.47 -7.23 6.35
N ILE A 75 -4.30 -7.99 5.28
CA ILE A 75 -5.17 -7.91 4.10
C ILE A 75 -5.67 -9.29 3.68
N VAL A 76 -6.86 -9.31 3.08
CA VAL A 76 -7.39 -10.47 2.37
C VAL A 76 -7.17 -10.25 0.88
N VAL A 77 -6.49 -11.20 0.27
CA VAL A 77 -6.07 -11.18 -1.13
C VAL A 77 -6.72 -12.32 -1.90
N ASP A 78 -6.80 -12.18 -3.22
CA ASP A 78 -7.04 -13.31 -4.11
C ASP A 78 -5.71 -13.86 -4.66
N GLN A 79 -5.78 -14.84 -5.56
CA GLN A 79 -4.59 -15.48 -6.14
C GLN A 79 -3.93 -14.65 -7.25
N ALA A 80 -4.44 -13.47 -7.61
CA ALA A 80 -3.97 -12.70 -8.76
C ALA A 80 -2.70 -11.86 -8.46
N TYR A 81 -1.64 -12.52 -7.99
CA TYR A 81 -0.34 -11.93 -7.73
C TYR A 81 0.60 -12.06 -8.93
N GLU A 82 1.21 -10.95 -9.37
CA GLU A 82 2.13 -10.93 -10.49
C GLU A 82 3.19 -9.83 -10.31
N ARG A 83 4.47 -10.16 -10.55
CA ARG A 83 5.60 -9.20 -10.53
C ARG A 83 5.66 -8.35 -9.24
N GLY A 84 5.49 -8.99 -8.09
CA GLY A 84 5.61 -8.32 -6.79
C GLY A 84 4.35 -7.61 -6.30
N ARG A 85 3.19 -7.78 -6.97
CA ARG A 85 1.97 -6.99 -6.72
C ARG A 85 0.68 -7.75 -7.01
N TYR A 86 -0.37 -7.44 -6.25
CA TYR A 86 -1.72 -7.91 -6.50
C TYR A 86 -2.37 -7.07 -7.59
N ARG A 87 -2.91 -7.74 -8.62
CA ARG A 87 -3.55 -7.08 -9.76
C ARG A 87 -4.93 -6.54 -9.41
N HIS A 88 -5.63 -7.20 -8.49
CA HIS A 88 -6.94 -6.77 -8.02
C HIS A 88 -6.85 -6.01 -6.70
N PRO A 89 -7.79 -5.08 -6.44
CA PRO A 89 -7.90 -4.44 -5.13
C PRO A 89 -8.08 -5.46 -4.01
N VAL A 90 -7.33 -5.28 -2.92
CA VAL A 90 -7.37 -6.17 -1.76
C VAL A 90 -8.34 -5.64 -0.70
N ARG A 91 -8.78 -6.50 0.22
CA ARG A 91 -9.62 -6.05 1.34
C ARG A 91 -8.77 -5.86 2.59
N HIS A 92 -8.95 -4.73 3.27
CA HIS A 92 -8.38 -4.51 4.59
C HIS A 92 -9.07 -5.45 5.60
N LEU A 93 -8.28 -6.18 6.38
CA LEU A 93 -8.78 -7.03 7.46
C LEU A 93 -8.67 -6.30 8.80
N ARG A 94 -7.45 -5.90 9.20
CA ARG A 94 -7.19 -5.19 10.46
C ARG A 94 -5.83 -4.48 10.43
N LEU A 95 -5.67 -3.48 11.30
CA LEU A 95 -4.37 -2.92 11.65
C LEU A 95 -3.57 -3.89 12.52
N ARG A 96 -2.24 -3.83 12.39
CA ARG A 96 -1.27 -4.58 13.19
C ARG A 96 -0.32 -3.62 13.89
N PRO A 97 -0.79 -2.87 14.91
CA PRO A 97 0.06 -1.93 15.64
C PRO A 97 1.17 -2.62 16.46
N ASP A 98 1.08 -3.94 16.58
CA ASP A 98 2.08 -4.81 17.18
C ASP A 98 3.26 -5.14 16.24
N LEU A 99 3.20 -4.72 14.96
CA LEU A 99 4.24 -4.95 13.97
C LEU A 99 4.83 -3.62 13.47
N ALA A 100 6.15 -3.60 13.32
CA ALA A 100 6.86 -2.60 12.55
C ALA A 100 6.93 -2.99 11.06
N PRO A 101 7.15 -2.03 10.14
CA PRO A 101 7.35 -2.33 8.71
C PRO A 101 8.45 -3.36 8.44
N ASP A 102 9.51 -3.36 9.24
CA ASP A 102 10.63 -4.31 9.13
C ASP A 102 10.29 -5.73 9.59
N ASP A 103 9.19 -5.92 10.34
CA ASP A 103 8.69 -7.24 10.74
C ASP A 103 7.90 -7.93 9.60
N VAL A 104 7.56 -7.19 8.54
CA VAL A 104 6.82 -7.71 7.39
C VAL A 104 7.82 -8.27 6.38
N GLU A 105 7.51 -9.44 5.82
CA GLU A 105 8.30 -10.05 4.75
C GLU A 105 8.63 -9.02 3.65
N SER A 106 9.92 -8.84 3.39
CA SER A 106 10.41 -7.90 2.40
C SER A 106 9.85 -8.18 1.01
N TRP A 107 9.70 -7.12 0.23
CA TRP A 107 9.23 -7.18 -1.13
C TRP A 107 10.16 -8.05 -1.99
N ARG A 108 9.56 -8.95 -2.76
CA ARG A 108 10.26 -9.77 -3.75
C ARG A 108 9.51 -9.73 -5.09
N PRO A 109 10.24 -9.72 -6.23
CA PRO A 109 9.60 -9.66 -7.55
C PRO A 109 8.86 -10.96 -7.92
N SER A 110 9.34 -12.11 -7.45
CA SER A 110 8.62 -13.39 -7.40
C SER A 110 7.92 -13.44 -6.04
N GLY A 111 6.60 -13.65 -6.01
CA GLY A 111 5.77 -13.52 -4.80
C GLY A 111 6.11 -14.42 -3.62
N PRO A 112 5.29 -14.38 -2.55
CA PRO A 112 5.49 -15.25 -1.40
C PRO A 112 5.46 -16.73 -1.84
N ARG A 113 6.38 -17.54 -1.30
CA ARG A 113 6.41 -19.00 -1.52
C ARG A 113 5.40 -19.71 -0.62
#